data_AF-A0A7Y0AF28-F1
#
_entry.id   AF-A0A7Y0AF28-F1
#
_cell.length_a   1.000
_cell.length_b   1.000
_cell.length_c   1.000
_cell.angle_alpha   90.00
_cell.angle_beta   90.00
_cell.angle_gamma   90.00
#
_symmetry.space_group_name_H-M   'P 1'
#
loop_
_entity.id
_entity.type
_entity.pdbx_description
1 polymer ?
#
loop_
_entity_poly.entity_id
_entity_poly.type
_entity_poly.pdbx_seq_one_letter_code
_entity_poly.pdbx_strand_id
1 'polypeptide(L)'
;MNYPDWLLWLGGTLPPLGLLWLLWRLVLRPERCYHYNRALLLLAPVVAAALPLLPGLALPAWPSSTVATGATPGVAAAALLPVAQLGQAVAAPAPGWQWLLGLYALGIALGISRLVWQVARLWRLAGRWPREVHPDYLLVYTGGQLPTSSFGQVVFWNEITGLSSAEADAVLTHELTHARQHHTADVLWLEIWRVVLWPNPFAHLLLPALRLTHELLADQAATAASSPVPYAALLARLATRHVASPPAWPLLQPFLFSSTLTRIAMLHQALPVRRWKQWLVLPLLGIVAFVPGHVALAQTTQPPAAPSSVGSDDQVAYVRRLTREATRRDSLRGPLSADSMREVMVSYPEPNKPNSTYKVRVVRVRKGEWMRPNGTLEVRPWPPGGTSFEAAETPGKEKVYTYVEQMPQLPGGGGQQAIVQAIQRGLKYPVGKVKAGQVFARFIVDSKGVVQHTEIVKGLSAACDQAVLAAIKQLPQFVPGKQNGRAVAVSFTVPIDFKSKP
;
A
#
# COMPACT_ATOMS: atom_id res chain seq x y z
N MET A 1 -2.84 7.41 11.20
CA MET A 1 -3.07 6.31 12.15
C MET A 1 -2.05 5.23 11.84
N ASN A 2 -1.23 4.83 12.80
CA ASN A 2 -0.33 3.69 12.62
C ASN A 2 -1.15 2.41 12.80
N TYR A 3 -1.36 1.66 11.71
CA TYR A 3 -1.97 0.34 11.77
C TYR A 3 -0.92 -0.68 12.23
N PRO A 4 -1.30 -1.71 12.99
CA PRO A 4 -0.37 -2.78 13.33
C PRO A 4 -0.01 -3.60 12.08
N ASP A 5 1.24 -4.06 12.01
CA ASP A 5 1.80 -4.75 10.84
C ASP A 5 0.98 -5.97 10.39
N TRP A 6 0.39 -6.71 11.34
CA TRP A 6 -0.45 -7.89 11.03
C TRP A 6 -1.73 -7.52 10.27
N LEU A 7 -2.29 -6.33 10.52
CA LEU A 7 -3.51 -5.86 9.85
C LEU A 7 -3.18 -5.37 8.43
N LEU A 8 -2.02 -4.73 8.26
CA LEU A 8 -1.48 -4.37 6.95
C LEU A 8 -1.16 -5.62 6.12
N TRP A 9 -0.56 -6.65 6.74
CA TRP A 9 -0.31 -7.94 6.11
C TRP A 9 -1.62 -8.58 5.65
N LEU A 10 -2.63 -8.67 6.52
CA LEU A 10 -3.93 -9.25 6.20
C LEU A 10 -4.58 -8.51 5.02
N GLY A 11 -4.57 -7.17 5.04
CA GLY A 11 -5.06 -6.34 3.95
C GLY A 11 -4.27 -6.53 2.65
N GLY A 12 -2.95 -6.71 2.75
CA GLY A 12 -2.06 -6.98 1.62
C GLY A 12 -2.34 -8.31 0.91
N THR A 13 -2.98 -9.28 1.56
CA THR A 13 -3.38 -10.55 0.93
C THR A 13 -4.59 -10.43 0.00
N LEU A 14 -5.40 -9.37 0.11
CA LEU A 14 -6.64 -9.20 -0.66
C LEU A 14 -6.40 -9.04 -2.17
N PRO A 15 -5.55 -8.10 -2.64
CA PRO A 15 -5.29 -7.93 -4.08
C PRO A 15 -4.75 -9.18 -4.79
N PRO A 16 -3.70 -9.88 -4.30
CA PRO A 16 -3.17 -11.05 -4.98
C PRO A 16 -4.17 -12.21 -5.03
N LEU A 17 -4.88 -12.50 -3.92
CA LEU A 17 -5.90 -13.55 -3.92
C LEU A 17 -7.05 -13.24 -4.88
N GLY A 18 -7.53 -12.00 -4.88
CA GLY A 18 -8.62 -11.58 -5.77
C GLY A 18 -8.23 -11.71 -7.25
N LEU A 19 -7.03 -11.25 -7.61
CA LEU A 19 -6.54 -11.32 -8.99
C LEU A 19 -6.33 -12.77 -9.46
N LEU A 20 -5.68 -13.60 -8.65
CA LEU A 20 -5.46 -15.01 -9.00
C LEU A 20 -6.79 -15.77 -9.14
N TRP A 21 -7.75 -15.50 -8.26
CA TRP A 21 -9.07 -16.10 -8.36
C TRP A 21 -9.84 -15.63 -9.60
N LEU A 22 -9.77 -14.34 -9.94
CA LEU A 22 -10.40 -13.80 -11.15
C LEU A 22 -9.76 -14.38 -12.42
N LEU A 23 -8.43 -14.47 -12.46
CA LEU A 23 -7.71 -15.10 -13.57
C LEU A 23 -8.16 -16.56 -13.76
N TRP A 24 -8.24 -17.32 -12.66
CA TRP A 24 -8.78 -18.66 -12.70
C TRP A 24 -10.21 -18.66 -13.25
N ARG A 25 -11.11 -17.85 -12.68
CA ARG A 25 -12.55 -17.85 -13.00
C ARG A 25 -12.83 -17.49 -14.46
N LEU A 26 -12.13 -16.49 -15.00
CA LEU A 26 -12.42 -15.91 -16.31
C LEU A 26 -11.61 -16.54 -17.44
N VAL A 27 -10.38 -16.97 -17.17
CA VAL A 27 -9.42 -17.34 -18.23
C VAL A 27 -9.08 -18.83 -18.20
N LEU A 28 -8.79 -19.40 -17.02
CA LEU A 28 -8.23 -20.74 -16.90
C LEU A 28 -9.26 -21.83 -16.61
N ARG A 29 -10.39 -21.51 -15.96
CA ARG A 29 -11.51 -22.41 -15.71
C ARG A 29 -12.05 -23.09 -16.97
N PRO A 30 -12.26 -22.42 -18.11
CA PRO A 30 -12.78 -23.08 -19.32
C PRO A 30 -11.73 -23.93 -20.05
N GLU A 31 -10.46 -23.89 -19.66
CA GLU A 31 -9.39 -24.64 -20.32
C GLU A 31 -9.22 -26.03 -19.68
N ARG A 32 -8.91 -27.05 -20.48
CA ARG A 32 -8.68 -28.44 -20.01
C ARG A 32 -7.31 -28.65 -19.32
N CYS A 33 -6.76 -27.62 -18.69
CA CYS A 33 -5.51 -27.69 -17.94
C CYS A 33 -5.76 -27.87 -16.44
N TYR A 34 -6.50 -28.91 -16.06
CA TYR A 34 -6.99 -29.10 -14.69
C TYR A 34 -5.87 -29.25 -13.65
N HIS A 35 -4.77 -29.94 -13.99
CA HIS A 35 -3.60 -30.04 -13.11
C HIS A 35 -2.95 -28.67 -12.84
N TYR A 36 -2.88 -27.80 -13.85
CA TYR A 36 -2.39 -26.43 -13.68
C TYR A 36 -3.33 -25.61 -12.79
N ASN A 37 -4.64 -25.73 -13.02
CA ASN A 37 -5.65 -25.06 -12.21
C ASN A 37 -5.59 -25.51 -10.74
N ARG A 38 -5.39 -26.80 -10.50
CA ARG A 38 -5.18 -27.37 -9.16
C ARG A 38 -3.96 -26.73 -8.48
N ALA A 39 -2.80 -26.74 -9.15
CA ALA A 39 -1.57 -26.13 -8.61
C ALA A 39 -1.74 -24.64 -8.32
N LEU A 40 -2.33 -23.88 -9.25
CA LEU A 40 -2.58 -22.45 -9.09
C LEU A 40 -3.44 -22.16 -7.85
N LEU A 41 -4.54 -22.89 -7.66
CA LEU A 41 -5.46 -22.68 -6.55
C LEU A 41 -4.84 -23.06 -5.20
N LEU A 42 -3.99 -24.09 -5.15
CA LEU A 42 -3.27 -24.49 -3.94
C LEU A 42 -2.15 -23.52 -3.55
N LEU A 43 -1.46 -22.95 -4.55
CA LEU A 43 -0.37 -21.99 -4.34
C LEU A 43 -0.86 -20.55 -4.10
N ALA A 44 -2.05 -20.20 -4.58
CA ALA A 44 -2.61 -18.85 -4.47
C ALA A 44 -2.56 -18.25 -3.04
N PRO A 45 -3.00 -18.94 -1.97
CA PRO A 45 -2.95 -18.36 -0.63
C PRO A 45 -1.52 -18.22 -0.10
N VAL A 46 -0.60 -19.11 -0.49
CA VAL A 46 0.83 -19.01 -0.13
C VAL A 46 1.46 -17.78 -0.77
N VAL A 47 1.26 -17.63 -2.09
CA VAL A 47 1.79 -16.48 -2.84
C VAL A 47 1.22 -15.18 -2.29
N ALA A 48 -0.08 -15.13 -2.00
CA ALA A 48 -0.73 -13.96 -1.44
C ALA A 48 -0.28 -13.61 -0.02
N ALA A 49 0.04 -14.61 0.81
CA ALA A 49 0.58 -14.42 2.15
C ALA A 49 2.06 -14.00 2.15
N ALA A 50 2.83 -14.47 1.17
CA ALA A 50 4.26 -14.19 1.04
C ALA A 50 4.54 -12.82 0.41
N LEU A 51 3.73 -12.38 -0.55
CA LEU A 51 3.96 -11.15 -1.31
C LEU A 51 4.07 -9.89 -0.43
N PRO A 52 3.21 -9.66 0.59
CA PRO A 52 3.32 -8.51 1.49
C PRO A 52 4.57 -8.53 2.40
N LEU A 53 5.22 -9.68 2.55
CA LEU A 53 6.41 -9.84 3.40
C LEU A 53 7.71 -9.56 2.63
N LEU A 54 7.66 -9.41 1.31
CA LEU A 54 8.84 -9.16 0.49
C LEU A 54 9.26 -7.68 0.59
N PRO A 55 10.52 -7.39 0.99
CA PRO A 55 11.01 -6.03 1.12
C PRO A 55 11.02 -5.33 -0.25
N GLY A 56 10.39 -4.15 -0.34
CA GLY A 56 10.38 -3.31 -1.55
C GLY A 56 9.14 -3.41 -2.43
N LEU A 57 8.20 -4.32 -2.13
CA LEU A 57 6.89 -4.37 -2.81
C LEU A 57 5.89 -3.54 -2.00
N ALA A 58 5.79 -2.24 -2.32
CA ALA A 58 4.79 -1.36 -1.71
C ALA A 58 3.40 -1.74 -2.26
N LEU A 59 2.76 -2.74 -1.65
CA LEU A 59 1.36 -3.04 -1.92
C LEU A 59 0.51 -1.79 -1.62
N PRO A 60 -0.61 -1.59 -2.32
CA PRO A 60 -1.50 -0.47 -2.06
C PRO A 60 -1.97 -0.53 -0.60
N ALA A 61 -1.42 0.36 0.23
CA ALA A 61 -2.01 0.66 1.52
C ALA A 61 -3.43 1.15 1.26
N TRP A 62 -4.37 0.74 2.10
CA TRP A 62 -5.73 1.25 2.05
C TRP A 62 -5.68 2.78 2.02
N PRO A 63 -6.51 3.46 1.19
CA PRO A 63 -6.50 4.92 1.07
C PRO A 63 -6.75 5.52 2.45
N SER A 64 -5.67 5.80 3.13
CA SER A 64 -5.66 6.49 4.40
C SER A 64 -5.60 7.93 3.97
N SER A 65 -6.76 8.57 3.95
CA SER A 65 -6.82 10.03 4.00
C SER A 65 -6.08 10.42 5.27
N THR A 66 -4.77 10.64 5.19
CA THR A 66 -4.03 11.33 6.23
C THR A 66 -4.53 12.76 6.16
N VAL A 67 -5.65 13.01 6.84
CA VAL A 67 -5.95 14.34 7.34
C VAL A 67 -4.71 14.68 8.15
N ALA A 68 -3.87 15.55 7.61
CA ALA A 68 -2.81 16.17 8.36
C ALA A 68 -3.53 16.95 9.47
N THR A 69 -3.67 16.33 10.64
CA THR A 69 -3.89 17.07 11.87
C THR A 69 -2.65 17.93 12.02
N GLY A 70 -2.74 19.17 11.53
CA GLY A 70 -1.70 20.17 11.70
C GLY A 70 -1.35 20.20 13.18
N ALA A 71 -0.10 19.86 13.49
CA ALA A 71 0.47 20.24 14.77
C ALA A 71 0.36 21.76 14.84
N THR A 72 -0.48 22.24 15.74
CA THR A 72 -0.45 23.65 16.13
C THR A 72 0.95 23.93 16.67
N PRO A 73 1.71 24.90 16.13
CA PRO A 73 2.89 25.37 16.80
C PRO A 73 2.43 25.96 18.12
N GLY A 74 2.85 25.34 19.23
CA GLY A 74 2.63 25.87 20.56
C GLY A 74 3.18 27.29 20.65
N VAL A 75 2.30 28.23 20.94
CA VAL A 75 2.68 29.60 21.30
C VAL A 75 3.41 29.49 22.63
N ALA A 76 4.71 29.73 22.64
CA ALA A 76 5.45 29.99 23.87
C ALA A 76 5.01 31.36 24.39
N ALA A 77 3.87 31.40 25.08
CA ALA A 77 3.42 32.58 25.79
C ALA A 77 4.23 32.71 27.08
N ALA A 78 5.21 33.61 27.07
CA ALA A 78 5.70 34.23 28.28
C ALA A 78 4.56 35.08 28.87
N ALA A 79 3.79 34.50 29.78
CA ALA A 79 2.90 35.23 30.67
C ALA A 79 3.05 34.65 32.07
N LEU A 80 3.60 35.46 32.97
CA LEU A 80 3.70 35.19 34.40
C LEU A 80 2.28 35.15 34.99
N LEU A 81 1.71 33.95 35.10
CA LEU A 81 0.60 33.65 35.99
C LEU A 81 0.98 32.39 36.78
N PRO A 82 0.59 32.26 38.06
CA PRO A 82 0.76 31.01 38.77
C PRO A 82 -0.19 30.00 38.12
N VAL A 83 0.34 29.19 37.21
CA VAL A 83 -0.35 28.03 36.66
C VAL A 83 -0.52 27.05 37.80
N ALA A 84 -1.73 26.90 38.30
CA ALA A 84 -2.12 25.71 39.03
C ALA A 84 -1.76 24.53 38.14
N GLN A 85 -0.83 23.67 38.59
CA GLN A 85 -0.58 22.38 37.98
C GLN A 85 -1.82 21.51 38.15
N LEU A 86 -2.83 21.75 37.31
CA LEU A 86 -3.85 20.75 37.02
C LEU A 86 -3.07 19.56 36.46
N GLY A 87 -3.13 18.45 37.21
CA GLY A 87 -2.36 17.25 36.97
C GLY A 87 -2.35 16.88 35.50
N GLN A 88 -1.21 16.34 35.03
CA GLN A 88 -1.05 15.84 33.67
C GLN A 88 -2.34 15.15 33.24
N ALA A 89 -2.99 15.66 32.19
CA ALA A 89 -4.06 14.95 31.56
C ALA A 89 -3.47 13.62 31.11
N VAL A 90 -3.76 12.55 31.86
CA VAL A 90 -3.46 11.19 31.46
C VAL A 90 -4.16 11.03 30.12
N ALA A 91 -3.38 11.00 29.04
CA ALA A 91 -3.92 10.74 27.72
C ALA A 91 -4.71 9.44 27.85
N ALA A 92 -6.04 9.53 27.71
CA ALA A 92 -6.87 8.35 27.69
C ALA A 92 -6.26 7.42 26.63
N PRO A 93 -5.94 6.15 26.95
CA PRO A 93 -5.39 5.25 25.95
C PRO A 93 -6.40 5.21 24.81
N ALA A 94 -6.01 5.72 23.63
CA ALA A 94 -6.82 5.56 22.44
C ALA A 94 -7.12 4.07 22.34
N PRO A 95 -8.39 3.64 22.14
CA PRO A 95 -8.72 2.23 22.08
C PRO A 95 -7.85 1.57 21.01
N GLY A 96 -6.84 0.84 21.47
CA GLY A 96 -5.81 0.30 20.60
C GLY A 96 -6.39 -0.79 19.72
N TRP A 97 -5.81 -0.99 18.54
CA TRP A 97 -6.13 -2.11 17.64
C TRP A 97 -5.86 -3.51 18.24
N GLN A 98 -5.49 -3.59 19.53
CA GLN A 98 -5.21 -4.82 20.27
C GLN A 98 -6.43 -5.73 20.37
N TRP A 99 -7.64 -5.16 20.50
CA TRP A 99 -8.86 -5.97 20.54
C TRP A 99 -9.12 -6.70 19.21
N LEU A 100 -8.70 -6.12 18.08
CA LEU A 100 -8.78 -6.78 16.77
C LEU A 100 -7.87 -8.00 16.68
N LEU A 101 -6.71 -7.99 17.33
CA LEU A 101 -5.84 -9.16 17.40
C LEU A 101 -6.52 -10.29 18.19
N GLY A 102 -7.17 -9.95 19.31
CA GLY A 102 -7.98 -10.89 20.07
C GLY A 102 -9.13 -11.48 19.25
N LEU A 103 -9.86 -10.63 18.51
CA LEU A 103 -10.92 -11.07 17.60
C LEU A 103 -10.39 -11.97 16.48
N TYR A 104 -9.24 -11.62 15.89
CA TYR A 104 -8.60 -12.41 14.85
C TYR A 104 -8.18 -13.80 15.36
N ALA A 105 -7.51 -13.85 16.53
CA ALA A 105 -7.10 -15.09 17.16
C ALA A 105 -8.30 -15.97 17.56
N LEU A 106 -9.39 -15.36 18.06
CA LEU A 106 -10.64 -16.05 18.36
C LEU A 106 -11.24 -16.68 17.09
N GLY A 107 -11.26 -15.95 15.97
CA GLY A 107 -11.72 -16.48 14.69
C GLY A 107 -10.93 -17.71 14.23
N ILE A 108 -9.59 -17.67 14.37
CA ILE A 108 -8.73 -18.83 14.09
C ILE A 108 -9.07 -20.01 15.00
N ALA A 109 -9.16 -19.78 16.32
CA ALA A 109 -9.45 -20.84 17.28
C ALA A 109 -10.81 -21.51 17.03
N LEU A 110 -11.85 -20.73 16.72
CA LEU A 110 -13.16 -21.24 16.32
C LEU A 110 -13.11 -22.00 14.99
N GLY A 111 -12.33 -21.52 14.02
CA GLY A 111 -12.12 -22.21 12.75
C GLY A 111 -11.44 -23.58 12.89
N ILE A 112 -10.34 -23.64 13.66
CA ILE A 112 -9.59 -24.88 13.93
C ILE A 112 -10.46 -25.87 14.70
N SER A 113 -11.10 -25.43 15.79
CA SER A 113 -11.96 -26.30 16.61
C SER A 113 -13.11 -26.88 15.78
N ARG A 114 -13.75 -26.08 14.93
CA ARG A 114 -14.77 -26.54 13.98
C ARG A 114 -14.22 -27.61 13.02
N LEU A 115 -13.03 -27.39 12.44
CA LEU A 115 -12.40 -28.34 11.51
C LEU A 115 -12.07 -29.67 12.19
N VAL A 116 -11.44 -29.61 13.37
CA VAL A 116 -11.11 -30.79 14.18
C VAL A 116 -12.38 -31.56 14.55
N TRP A 117 -13.43 -30.86 14.99
CA TRP A 117 -14.70 -31.48 15.32
C TRP A 117 -15.33 -32.20 14.13
N GLN A 118 -15.30 -31.62 12.93
CA GLN A 118 -15.85 -32.23 11.72
C GLN A 118 -15.10 -33.52 11.33
N VAL A 119 -13.77 -33.48 11.36
CA VAL A 119 -12.93 -34.66 11.07
C VAL A 119 -13.17 -35.74 12.13
N ALA A 120 -13.15 -35.39 13.42
CA ALA A 120 -13.39 -36.34 14.51
C ALA A 120 -14.78 -36.98 14.42
N ARG A 121 -15.81 -36.19 14.10
CA ARG A 121 -17.19 -36.68 13.94
C ARG A 121 -17.30 -37.65 12.76
N LEU A 122 -16.59 -37.39 11.66
CA LEU A 122 -16.57 -38.27 10.49
C LEU A 122 -15.94 -39.62 10.85
N TRP A 123 -14.77 -39.61 11.47
CA TRP A 123 -14.08 -40.84 11.88
C TRP A 123 -14.85 -41.65 12.92
N ARG A 124 -15.53 -40.98 13.87
CA ARG A 124 -16.40 -41.64 14.85
C ARG A 124 -17.58 -42.37 14.19
N LEU A 125 -18.12 -41.85 13.08
CA LEU A 125 -19.19 -42.52 12.34
C LEU A 125 -18.65 -43.61 11.43
N ALA A 126 -17.56 -43.33 10.69
CA ALA A 126 -16.90 -44.30 9.82
C ALA A 126 -16.49 -45.58 10.59
N GLY A 127 -16.12 -45.45 11.86
CA GLY A 127 -15.79 -46.59 12.72
C GLY A 127 -16.94 -47.56 13.00
N ARG A 128 -18.20 -47.16 12.78
CA ARG A 128 -19.41 -47.96 13.07
C ARG A 128 -19.90 -48.79 11.90
N TRP A 129 -19.42 -48.49 10.70
CA TRP A 129 -19.89 -49.10 9.47
C TRP A 129 -19.02 -50.29 9.04
N PRO A 130 -19.60 -51.29 8.35
CA PRO A 130 -18.85 -52.42 7.81
C PRO A 130 -17.84 -51.94 6.76
N ARG A 131 -16.68 -52.60 6.73
CA ARG A 131 -15.53 -52.19 5.91
C ARG A 131 -14.92 -53.37 5.17
N GLU A 132 -14.51 -53.14 3.93
CA GLU A 132 -13.77 -54.07 3.09
C GLU A 132 -12.40 -53.47 2.76
N VAL A 133 -11.35 -54.23 3.04
CA VAL A 133 -9.96 -53.80 2.83
C VAL A 133 -9.52 -54.26 1.45
N HIS A 134 -9.20 -53.31 0.58
CA HIS A 134 -8.50 -53.56 -0.69
C HIS A 134 -7.03 -53.13 -0.57
N PRO A 135 -6.15 -53.59 -1.49
CA PRO A 135 -4.72 -53.23 -1.45
C PRO A 135 -4.46 -51.72 -1.52
N ASP A 136 -5.28 -50.99 -2.28
CA ASP A 136 -5.08 -49.56 -2.59
C ASP A 136 -6.02 -48.62 -1.80
N TYR A 137 -7.13 -49.13 -1.26
CA TYR A 137 -8.19 -48.32 -0.63
C TYR A 137 -9.03 -49.13 0.37
N LEU A 138 -9.74 -48.43 1.26
CA LEU A 138 -10.70 -49.00 2.21
C LEU A 138 -12.12 -48.66 1.75
N LEU A 139 -12.93 -49.67 1.45
CA LEU A 139 -14.33 -49.49 1.08
C LEU A 139 -15.20 -49.56 2.35
N VAL A 140 -16.07 -48.58 2.57
CA VAL A 140 -16.97 -48.51 3.73
C VAL A 140 -18.40 -48.35 3.23
N TYR A 141 -19.27 -49.32 3.55
CA TYR A 141 -20.67 -49.29 3.13
C TYR A 141 -21.51 -48.44 4.08
N THR A 142 -22.26 -47.49 3.54
CA THR A 142 -22.87 -46.42 4.35
C THR A 142 -24.33 -46.68 4.67
N GLY A 143 -24.98 -47.70 4.10
CA GLY A 143 -26.41 -47.93 4.32
C GLY A 143 -27.28 -46.78 3.83
N GLY A 144 -26.79 -45.99 2.87
CA GLY A 144 -27.43 -44.75 2.41
C GLY A 144 -27.35 -43.56 3.38
N GLN A 145 -26.65 -43.68 4.52
CA GLN A 145 -26.47 -42.58 5.47
C GLN A 145 -25.50 -41.50 4.98
N LEU A 146 -24.59 -41.88 4.06
CA LEU A 146 -23.72 -40.96 3.34
C LEU A 146 -23.80 -41.23 1.84
N PRO A 147 -23.74 -40.19 1.00
CA PRO A 147 -23.59 -40.37 -0.43
C PRO A 147 -22.23 -41.01 -0.76
N THR A 148 -22.13 -41.62 -1.93
CA THR A 148 -20.86 -42.09 -2.46
C THR A 148 -19.87 -40.94 -2.50
N SER A 149 -18.77 -41.10 -1.77
CA SER A 149 -17.79 -40.04 -1.52
C SER A 149 -16.46 -40.62 -1.04
N SER A 150 -15.40 -39.84 -1.12
CA SER A 150 -14.05 -40.26 -0.73
C SER A 150 -13.42 -39.32 0.29
N PHE A 151 -12.67 -39.90 1.23
CA PHE A 151 -11.90 -39.17 2.25
C PHE A 151 -10.58 -39.89 2.55
N GLY A 152 -9.47 -39.32 2.13
CA GLY A 152 -8.16 -39.96 2.20
C GLY A 152 -8.13 -41.22 1.32
N GLN A 153 -7.77 -42.36 1.91
CA GLN A 153 -7.81 -43.66 1.24
C GLN A 153 -9.14 -44.42 1.48
N VAL A 154 -10.13 -43.77 2.11
CA VAL A 154 -11.42 -44.37 2.42
C VAL A 154 -12.45 -43.94 1.38
N VAL A 155 -13.10 -44.92 0.76
CA VAL A 155 -14.22 -44.74 -0.16
C VAL A 155 -15.49 -45.13 0.58
N PHE A 156 -16.35 -44.14 0.83
CA PHE A 156 -17.69 -44.34 1.35
C PHE A 156 -18.61 -44.69 0.19
N TRP A 157 -19.18 -45.89 0.21
CA TRP A 157 -20.03 -46.39 -0.86
C TRP A 157 -21.49 -46.42 -0.43
N ASN A 158 -22.36 -45.83 -1.25
CA ASN A 158 -23.81 -45.96 -1.08
C ASN A 158 -24.35 -47.09 -1.95
N GLU A 159 -24.69 -48.20 -1.33
CA GLU A 159 -25.23 -49.41 -1.97
C GLU A 159 -26.68 -49.27 -2.46
N ILE A 160 -27.42 -48.26 -2.00
CA ILE A 160 -28.87 -48.10 -2.27
C ILE A 160 -29.13 -47.47 -3.65
N THR A 161 -28.11 -46.93 -4.33
CA THR A 161 -28.29 -46.18 -5.59
C THR A 161 -28.70 -47.04 -6.79
N GLY A 162 -28.58 -48.38 -6.73
CA GLY A 162 -29.03 -49.29 -7.79
C GLY A 162 -28.33 -49.06 -9.13
N LEU A 163 -26.99 -49.12 -9.13
CA LEU A 163 -26.15 -48.92 -10.32
C LEU A 163 -25.97 -50.24 -11.09
N SER A 164 -25.90 -50.18 -12.42
CA SER A 164 -25.42 -51.33 -13.21
C SER A 164 -23.92 -51.56 -12.96
N SER A 165 -23.39 -52.73 -13.32
CA SER A 165 -21.95 -53.04 -13.13
C SER A 165 -21.05 -52.00 -13.83
N ALA A 166 -21.34 -51.67 -15.09
CA ALA A 166 -20.58 -50.66 -15.83
C ALA A 166 -20.69 -49.26 -15.22
N GLU A 167 -21.84 -48.90 -14.67
CA GLU A 167 -22.03 -47.61 -13.98
C GLU A 167 -21.29 -47.58 -12.64
N ALA A 168 -21.31 -48.69 -11.90
CA ALA A 168 -20.59 -48.85 -10.64
C ALA A 168 -19.07 -48.75 -10.86
N ASP A 169 -18.54 -49.36 -11.91
CA ASP A 169 -17.11 -49.27 -12.26
C ASP A 169 -16.69 -47.83 -12.60
N ALA A 170 -17.54 -47.09 -13.33
CA ALA A 170 -17.28 -45.68 -13.65
C ALA A 170 -17.28 -44.80 -12.39
N VAL A 171 -18.26 -44.98 -11.50
CA VAL A 171 -18.34 -44.26 -10.22
C VAL A 171 -17.18 -44.62 -9.30
N LEU A 172 -16.80 -45.90 -9.22
CA LEU A 172 -15.67 -46.35 -8.42
C LEU A 172 -14.35 -45.78 -8.94
N THR A 173 -14.15 -45.76 -10.26
CA THR A 173 -12.97 -45.14 -10.89
C THR A 173 -12.88 -43.65 -10.56
N HIS A 174 -14.02 -42.95 -10.56
CA HIS A 174 -14.10 -41.56 -10.15
C HIS A 174 -13.66 -41.39 -8.69
N GLU A 175 -14.28 -42.12 -7.75
CA GLU A 175 -13.96 -42.02 -6.31
C GLU A 175 -12.51 -42.40 -6.00
N LEU A 176 -12.00 -43.45 -6.64
CA LEU A 176 -10.61 -43.87 -6.48
C LEU A 176 -9.63 -42.81 -6.97
N THR A 177 -10.02 -42.00 -7.96
CA THR A 177 -9.19 -40.89 -8.44
C THR A 177 -9.00 -39.84 -7.34
N HIS A 178 -10.03 -39.55 -6.52
CA HIS A 178 -9.89 -38.64 -5.38
C HIS A 178 -8.91 -39.17 -4.32
N ALA A 179 -8.96 -40.47 -4.05
CA ALA A 179 -8.05 -41.12 -3.12
C ALA A 179 -6.60 -41.10 -3.64
N ARG A 180 -6.38 -41.56 -4.88
CA ARG A 180 -5.07 -41.64 -5.52
C ARG A 180 -4.41 -40.28 -5.71
N GLN A 181 -5.19 -39.25 -6.02
CA GLN A 181 -4.67 -37.88 -6.19
C GLN A 181 -4.59 -37.10 -4.88
N HIS A 182 -4.97 -37.69 -3.75
CA HIS A 182 -4.98 -37.06 -2.42
C HIS A 182 -5.82 -35.77 -2.35
N HIS A 183 -6.96 -35.71 -3.03
CA HIS A 183 -7.82 -34.52 -3.07
C HIS A 183 -8.33 -34.09 -1.68
N THR A 184 -8.41 -35.02 -0.72
CA THR A 184 -8.73 -34.69 0.68
C THR A 184 -7.66 -33.80 1.34
N ALA A 185 -6.38 -34.04 1.05
CA ALA A 185 -5.28 -33.23 1.60
C ALA A 185 -5.38 -31.79 1.08
N ASP A 186 -5.68 -31.62 -0.21
CA ASP A 186 -5.88 -30.33 -0.85
C ASP A 186 -7.07 -29.55 -0.26
N VAL A 187 -8.19 -30.24 0.04
CA VAL A 187 -9.33 -29.64 0.73
C VAL A 187 -8.96 -29.17 2.14
N LEU A 188 -8.24 -30.00 2.91
CA LEU A 188 -7.77 -29.64 4.24
C LEU A 188 -6.78 -28.46 4.19
N TRP A 189 -5.89 -28.43 3.21
CA TRP A 189 -4.97 -27.32 2.96
C TRP A 189 -5.71 -25.99 2.78
N LEU A 190 -6.73 -25.96 1.92
CA LEU A 190 -7.51 -24.75 1.73
C LEU A 190 -8.43 -24.42 2.91
N GLU A 191 -8.93 -25.41 3.67
CA GLU A 191 -9.64 -25.13 4.92
C GLU A 191 -8.72 -24.47 5.95
N ILE A 192 -7.45 -24.89 6.08
CA ILE A 192 -6.46 -24.22 6.93
C ILE A 192 -6.28 -22.75 6.50
N TRP A 193 -6.07 -22.50 5.20
CA TRP A 193 -5.92 -21.14 4.69
C TRP A 193 -7.19 -20.29 4.84
N ARG A 194 -8.38 -20.88 4.73
CA ARG A 194 -9.65 -20.20 5.01
C ARG A 194 -9.80 -19.82 6.48
N VAL A 195 -9.21 -20.59 7.39
CA VAL A 195 -9.17 -20.24 8.82
C VAL A 195 -8.17 -19.12 9.08
N VAL A 196 -6.96 -19.20 8.51
CA VAL A 196 -5.92 -18.16 8.66
C VAL A 196 -6.37 -16.83 8.04
N LEU A 197 -6.98 -16.89 6.86
CA LEU A 197 -7.44 -15.72 6.10
C LEU A 197 -8.96 -15.56 6.18
N TRP A 198 -9.58 -15.91 7.32
CA TRP A 198 -11.04 -15.87 7.48
C TRP A 198 -11.70 -14.51 7.19
N PRO A 199 -11.04 -13.34 7.37
CA PRO A 199 -11.64 -12.06 6.97
C PRO A 199 -11.57 -11.81 5.46
N ASN A 200 -10.74 -12.57 4.73
CA ASN A 200 -10.52 -12.38 3.30
C ASN A 200 -11.56 -13.18 2.49
N PRO A 201 -12.51 -12.53 1.79
CA PRO A 201 -13.57 -13.20 1.06
C PRO A 201 -13.04 -14.12 -0.05
N PHE A 202 -11.91 -13.78 -0.69
CA PHE A 202 -11.35 -14.59 -1.77
C PHE A 202 -10.79 -15.92 -1.29
N ALA A 203 -10.31 -16.01 -0.04
CA ALA A 203 -9.90 -17.28 0.55
C ALA A 203 -11.06 -18.28 0.61
N HIS A 204 -12.29 -17.80 0.87
CA HIS A 204 -13.49 -18.63 0.86
C HIS A 204 -13.93 -19.08 -0.54
N LEU A 205 -13.55 -18.33 -1.58
CA LEU A 205 -13.89 -18.65 -2.97
C LEU A 205 -12.93 -19.67 -3.61
N LEU A 206 -11.74 -19.89 -3.03
CA LEU A 206 -10.77 -20.88 -3.52
C LEU A 206 -11.27 -22.31 -3.36
N LEU A 207 -11.93 -22.65 -2.23
CA LEU A 207 -12.33 -24.03 -1.98
C LEU A 207 -13.40 -24.55 -2.96
N PRO A 208 -14.49 -23.81 -3.26
CA PRO A 208 -15.42 -24.21 -4.31
C PRO A 208 -14.76 -24.37 -5.68
N ALA A 209 -13.78 -23.51 -6.00
CA ALA A 209 -13.02 -23.57 -7.25
C ALA A 209 -12.14 -24.83 -7.34
N LEU A 210 -11.48 -25.18 -6.23
CA LEU A 210 -10.65 -26.37 -6.13
C LEU A 210 -11.51 -27.64 -6.23
N ARG A 211 -12.64 -27.68 -5.52
CA ARG A 211 -13.57 -28.82 -5.59
C ARG A 211 -14.03 -29.08 -7.01
N LEU A 212 -14.47 -28.04 -7.74
CA LEU A 212 -14.80 -28.18 -9.16
C LEU A 212 -13.63 -28.76 -9.97
N THR A 213 -12.40 -28.33 -9.71
CA THR A 213 -11.22 -28.85 -10.40
C THR A 213 -10.97 -30.32 -10.09
N HIS A 214 -11.17 -30.76 -8.84
CA HIS A 214 -11.11 -32.18 -8.46
C HIS A 214 -12.17 -33.00 -9.17
N GLU A 215 -13.42 -32.53 -9.22
CA GLU A 215 -14.51 -33.20 -9.94
C GLU A 215 -14.17 -33.36 -11.42
N LEU A 216 -13.61 -32.33 -12.06
CA LEU A 216 -13.22 -32.37 -13.48
C LEU A 216 -12.06 -33.34 -13.74
N LEU A 217 -11.10 -33.45 -12.82
CA LEU A 217 -10.02 -34.44 -12.88
C LEU A 217 -10.54 -35.88 -12.72
N ALA A 218 -11.47 -36.08 -11.78
CA ALA A 218 -12.07 -37.39 -11.54
C ALA A 218 -13.02 -37.80 -12.69
N ASP A 219 -13.78 -36.86 -13.25
CA ASP A 219 -14.59 -37.06 -14.46
C ASP A 219 -13.73 -37.42 -15.68
N GLN A 220 -12.57 -36.78 -15.84
CA GLN A 220 -11.62 -37.12 -16.90
C GLN A 220 -11.10 -38.57 -16.77
N ALA A 221 -10.81 -39.02 -15.54
CA ALA A 221 -10.38 -40.40 -15.29
C ALA A 221 -11.52 -41.41 -15.52
N ALA A 222 -12.74 -41.11 -15.07
CA ALA A 222 -13.90 -41.98 -15.26
C ALA A 222 -14.30 -42.11 -16.75
N THR A 223 -14.22 -41.01 -17.51
CA THR A 223 -14.48 -41.03 -18.96
C THR A 223 -13.37 -41.67 -19.81
N ALA A 224 -12.18 -41.86 -19.24
CA ALA A 224 -11.15 -42.68 -19.88
C ALA A 224 -11.47 -44.19 -19.75
N ALA A 225 -12.14 -44.58 -18.66
CA ALA A 225 -12.58 -45.96 -18.41
C ALA A 225 -13.95 -46.30 -19.04
N SER A 226 -14.82 -45.30 -19.23
CA SER A 226 -16.17 -45.44 -19.81
C SER A 226 -16.42 -44.38 -20.87
N SER A 227 -17.12 -44.69 -21.97
CA SER A 227 -17.34 -43.70 -23.02
C SER A 227 -18.09 -42.45 -22.49
N PRO A 228 -17.85 -41.23 -23.05
CA PRO A 228 -18.29 -39.98 -22.43
C PRO A 228 -19.82 -39.79 -22.36
N VAL A 229 -20.55 -40.35 -23.33
CA VAL A 229 -22.01 -40.15 -23.48
C VAL A 229 -22.80 -40.93 -22.42
N PRO A 230 -22.56 -42.24 -22.19
CA PRO A 230 -23.15 -42.96 -21.06
C PRO A 230 -22.84 -42.33 -19.70
N TYR A 231 -21.62 -41.83 -19.52
CA TYR A 231 -21.21 -41.22 -18.26
C TYR A 231 -21.92 -39.88 -17.97
N ALA A 232 -22.06 -39.00 -18.97
CA ALA A 232 -22.80 -37.74 -18.80
C ALA A 232 -24.29 -37.99 -18.46
N ALA A 233 -24.90 -39.01 -19.07
CA ALA A 233 -26.27 -39.42 -18.76
C ALA A 233 -26.40 -39.99 -17.34
N LEU A 234 -25.40 -40.76 -16.88
CA LEU A 234 -25.32 -41.26 -15.50
C LEU A 234 -25.27 -40.10 -14.49
N LEU A 235 -24.40 -39.12 -14.72
CA LEU A 235 -24.31 -37.92 -13.88
C LEU A 235 -25.63 -37.15 -13.83
N ALA A 236 -26.29 -36.96 -14.97
CA ALA A 236 -27.58 -36.29 -15.05
C ALA A 236 -28.66 -37.05 -14.27
N ARG A 237 -28.75 -38.38 -14.44
CA ARG A 237 -29.71 -39.25 -13.76
C ARG A 237 -29.51 -39.26 -12.25
N LEU A 238 -28.25 -39.29 -11.81
CA LEU A 238 -27.93 -39.29 -10.39
C LEU A 238 -28.20 -37.91 -9.76
N ALA A 239 -27.97 -36.82 -10.49
CA ALA A 239 -28.28 -35.46 -10.03
C ALA A 239 -29.80 -35.22 -9.88
N THR A 240 -30.63 -35.74 -10.80
CA THR A 240 -32.10 -35.61 -10.70
C THR A 240 -32.69 -36.44 -9.56
N ARG A 241 -32.03 -37.55 -9.18
CA ARG A 241 -32.48 -38.43 -8.08
C ARG A 241 -32.13 -37.90 -6.68
N HIS A 242 -31.15 -36.99 -6.56
CA HIS A 242 -30.66 -36.42 -5.30
C HIS A 242 -31.14 -34.98 -5.04
N VAL A 243 -32.21 -34.53 -5.71
CA VAL A 243 -32.83 -33.24 -5.41
C VAL A 243 -33.42 -33.31 -3.99
N ALA A 244 -32.89 -32.48 -3.09
CA ALA A 244 -33.29 -32.27 -1.69
C ALA A 244 -32.61 -33.15 -0.62
N SER A 245 -31.30 -32.96 -0.42
CA SER A 245 -30.72 -32.90 0.94
C SER A 245 -29.44 -32.06 0.95
N PRO A 246 -29.30 -31.06 1.83
CA PRO A 246 -28.03 -30.34 1.97
C PRO A 246 -26.95 -31.32 2.47
N PRO A 247 -25.67 -31.16 2.05
CA PRO A 247 -24.62 -32.04 2.51
C PRO A 247 -24.42 -31.88 4.02
N ALA A 248 -24.68 -32.94 4.80
CA ALA A 248 -24.44 -32.96 6.24
C ALA A 248 -22.94 -32.91 6.63
N TRP A 249 -22.05 -32.99 5.63
CA TRP A 249 -20.61 -33.19 5.80
C TRP A 249 -19.78 -32.33 4.83
N PRO A 250 -19.39 -31.11 5.22
CA PRO A 250 -18.71 -30.18 4.33
C PRO A 250 -17.29 -30.61 3.93
N LEU A 251 -16.69 -31.59 4.62
CA LEU A 251 -15.34 -32.11 4.32
C LEU A 251 -15.33 -33.26 3.30
N LEU A 252 -16.46 -33.93 3.11
CA LEU A 252 -16.56 -34.96 2.09
C LEU A 252 -16.64 -34.30 0.71
N GLN A 253 -16.12 -34.99 -0.31
CA GLN A 253 -16.40 -34.69 -1.71
C GLN A 253 -17.46 -35.68 -2.19
N PRO A 254 -18.75 -35.43 -1.91
CA PRO A 254 -19.83 -36.25 -2.45
C PRO A 254 -19.83 -36.17 -3.98
N PHE A 255 -19.98 -37.33 -4.62
CA PHE A 255 -20.03 -37.52 -6.08
C PHE A 255 -20.99 -36.58 -6.83
N LEU A 256 -22.00 -36.01 -6.15
CA LEU A 256 -23.12 -35.30 -6.77
C LEU A 256 -23.45 -33.95 -6.08
N PHE A 257 -22.69 -32.85 -6.28
CA PHE A 257 -23.19 -31.51 -5.88
C PHE A 257 -22.70 -30.28 -6.70
N SER A 258 -23.55 -29.24 -6.66
CA SER A 258 -23.56 -27.81 -7.13
C SER A 258 -23.04 -27.41 -8.51
N SER A 259 -22.23 -28.24 -9.17
CA SER A 259 -21.59 -27.91 -10.44
C SER A 259 -21.84 -28.94 -11.54
N THR A 260 -22.83 -29.81 -11.37
CA THR A 260 -23.18 -30.88 -12.31
C THR A 260 -23.36 -30.38 -13.74
N LEU A 261 -24.04 -29.25 -13.94
CA LEU A 261 -24.16 -28.63 -15.27
C LEU A 261 -22.82 -28.16 -15.83
N THR A 262 -21.93 -27.62 -14.99
CA THR A 262 -20.57 -27.23 -15.41
C THR A 262 -19.75 -28.46 -15.76
N ARG A 263 -19.84 -29.54 -14.97
CA ARG A 263 -19.17 -30.82 -15.22
C ARG A 263 -19.61 -31.41 -16.56
N ILE A 264 -20.92 -31.54 -16.79
CA ILE A 264 -21.48 -32.02 -18.06
C ILE A 264 -21.05 -31.11 -19.23
N ALA A 265 -21.14 -29.78 -19.08
CA ALA A 265 -20.71 -28.86 -20.11
C ALA A 265 -19.20 -28.99 -20.44
N MET A 266 -18.35 -29.25 -19.45
CA MET A 266 -16.92 -29.43 -19.64
C MET A 266 -16.57 -30.80 -20.23
N LEU A 267 -17.36 -31.84 -19.98
CA LEU A 267 -17.21 -33.16 -20.59
C LEU A 267 -17.36 -33.12 -22.12
N HIS A 268 -18.30 -32.29 -22.62
CA HIS A 268 -18.57 -32.15 -24.05
C HIS A 268 -17.65 -31.14 -24.77
N GLN A 269 -16.81 -30.38 -24.07
CA GLN A 269 -15.93 -29.38 -24.69
C GLN A 269 -14.64 -30.00 -25.23
N ALA A 270 -14.43 -29.92 -26.55
CA ALA A 270 -13.23 -30.40 -27.24
C ALA A 270 -12.16 -29.31 -27.46
N LEU A 271 -12.11 -28.25 -26.62
CA LEU A 271 -11.20 -27.13 -26.85
C LEU A 271 -9.74 -27.51 -26.56
N PRO A 272 -8.79 -27.24 -27.48
CA PRO A 272 -7.36 -27.45 -27.23
C PRO A 272 -6.84 -26.46 -26.19
N VAL A 273 -5.92 -26.91 -25.34
CA VAL A 273 -5.35 -26.11 -24.25
C VAL A 273 -4.49 -24.98 -24.80
N ARG A 274 -4.88 -23.73 -24.54
CA ARG A 274 -4.12 -22.54 -24.96
C ARG A 274 -3.06 -22.18 -23.92
N ARG A 275 -1.89 -22.81 -24.01
CA ARG A 275 -0.80 -22.70 -23.00
C ARG A 275 -0.37 -21.26 -22.67
N TRP A 276 -0.42 -20.32 -23.63
CA TRP A 276 -0.06 -18.92 -23.38
C TRP A 276 -0.90 -18.27 -22.25
N LYS A 277 -2.14 -18.72 -22.05
CA LYS A 277 -3.00 -18.22 -20.96
C LYS A 277 -2.45 -18.53 -19.57
N GLN A 278 -1.68 -19.61 -19.42
CA GLN A 278 -1.04 -19.98 -18.16
C GLN A 278 0.01 -18.93 -17.76
N TRP A 279 0.73 -18.39 -18.76
CA TRP A 279 1.75 -17.36 -18.55
C TRP A 279 1.19 -16.03 -18.06
N LEU A 280 -0.13 -15.79 -18.14
CA LEU A 280 -0.77 -14.59 -17.61
C LEU A 280 -0.64 -14.45 -16.09
N VAL A 281 -0.32 -15.53 -15.35
CA VAL A 281 -0.06 -15.46 -13.90
C VAL A 281 1.15 -14.57 -13.60
N LEU A 282 2.22 -14.65 -14.38
CA LEU A 282 3.46 -13.91 -14.14
C LEU A 282 3.29 -12.38 -14.25
N PRO A 283 2.74 -11.80 -15.34
CA PRO A 283 2.50 -10.37 -15.41
C PRO A 283 1.45 -9.93 -14.38
N LEU A 284 0.50 -10.78 -13.99
CA LEU A 284 -0.45 -10.47 -12.93
C LEU A 284 0.25 -10.25 -11.59
N LEU A 285 1.11 -11.19 -11.20
CA LEU A 285 1.89 -11.11 -9.98
C LEU A 285 2.86 -9.95 -10.04
N GLY A 286 3.47 -9.70 -11.21
CA GLY A 286 4.28 -8.51 -11.48
C GLY A 286 3.52 -7.22 -11.27
N ILE A 287 2.28 -7.09 -11.76
CA ILE A 287 1.44 -5.91 -11.51
C ILE A 287 1.16 -5.75 -10.03
N VAL A 288 0.75 -6.81 -9.31
CA VAL A 288 0.46 -6.70 -7.87
C VAL A 288 1.71 -6.30 -7.08
N ALA A 289 2.86 -6.83 -7.45
CA ALA A 289 4.16 -6.48 -6.87
C ALA A 289 4.57 -5.03 -7.18
N PHE A 290 4.30 -4.55 -8.39
CA PHE A 290 4.81 -3.29 -8.92
C PHE A 290 3.77 -2.16 -8.96
N VAL A 291 2.53 -2.38 -8.47
CA VAL A 291 1.60 -1.27 -8.23
C VAL A 291 2.34 -0.29 -7.34
N PRO A 292 2.63 0.94 -7.79
CA PRO A 292 3.37 1.89 -6.99
C PRO A 292 2.48 2.27 -5.81
N GLY A 293 2.60 1.56 -4.69
CA GLY A 293 2.20 2.09 -3.41
C GLY A 293 3.01 3.35 -3.21
N HIS A 294 2.37 4.50 -3.26
CA HIS A 294 2.93 5.76 -2.76
C HIS A 294 2.97 5.68 -1.24
N VAL A 295 3.68 4.68 -0.73
CA VAL A 295 4.41 4.83 0.51
C VAL A 295 5.72 5.40 0.03
N ALA A 296 5.82 6.73 0.10
CA ALA A 296 7.11 7.30 0.37
C ALA A 296 7.66 6.45 1.51
N LEU A 297 8.66 5.61 1.21
CA LEU A 297 9.72 5.38 2.14
C LEU A 297 10.23 6.80 2.44
N ALA A 298 9.55 7.49 3.37
CA ALA A 298 10.24 8.17 4.41
C ALA A 298 11.13 7.08 4.98
N GLN A 299 12.29 6.93 4.33
CA GLN A 299 13.47 6.47 4.99
C GLN A 299 13.38 7.16 6.32
N THR A 300 13.23 6.37 7.37
CA THR A 300 13.67 6.78 8.67
C THR A 300 15.21 6.83 8.57
N THR A 301 15.73 7.66 7.67
CA THR A 301 16.81 8.56 8.03
C THR A 301 16.19 9.41 9.12
N GLN A 302 16.19 8.83 10.32
CA GLN A 302 16.46 9.56 11.54
C GLN A 302 17.42 10.68 11.11
N PRO A 303 17.04 11.97 11.22
CA PRO A 303 17.99 13.05 10.94
C PRO A 303 19.28 12.64 11.65
N PRO A 304 20.43 12.63 10.95
CA PRO A 304 21.67 12.06 11.48
C PRO A 304 21.75 12.55 12.91
N ALA A 305 21.76 11.60 13.86
CA ALA A 305 21.77 11.92 15.28
C ALA A 305 22.76 13.07 15.42
N ALA A 306 22.27 14.21 15.91
CA ALA A 306 23.09 15.41 16.09
C ALA A 306 24.43 14.91 16.64
N PRO A 307 25.55 15.14 15.94
CA PRO A 307 26.77 14.38 16.12
C PRO A 307 27.01 14.27 17.61
N SER A 308 26.82 13.05 18.14
CA SER A 308 27.08 12.72 19.53
C SER A 308 28.52 13.13 19.72
N SER A 309 28.71 14.28 20.39
CA SER A 309 29.99 14.87 20.78
C SER A 309 31.17 14.28 20.01
N VAL A 310 31.50 14.85 18.84
CA VAL A 310 32.87 14.75 18.31
C VAL A 310 33.77 15.02 19.51
N GLY A 311 34.59 14.03 19.89
CA GLY A 311 35.34 14.06 21.14
C GLY A 311 36.02 15.41 21.31
N SER A 312 35.99 15.93 22.53
CA SER A 312 36.60 17.21 22.91
C SER A 312 38.01 17.40 22.34
N ASP A 313 38.73 16.30 22.09
CA ASP A 313 40.11 16.29 21.63
C ASP A 313 40.27 16.68 20.14
N ASP A 314 39.34 16.33 19.26
CA ASP A 314 39.41 16.66 17.82
C ASP A 314 39.11 18.15 17.58
N GLN A 315 38.16 18.71 18.34
CA GLN A 315 37.88 20.14 18.30
C GLN A 315 39.03 20.97 18.89
N VAL A 316 39.67 20.49 19.96
CA VAL A 316 40.84 21.15 20.56
C VAL A 316 42.06 21.08 19.64
N ALA A 317 42.28 19.96 18.95
CA ALA A 317 43.37 19.82 17.97
C ALA A 317 43.16 20.73 16.75
N TYR A 318 41.92 20.83 16.26
CA TYR A 318 41.53 21.72 15.17
C TYR A 318 41.74 23.20 15.53
N VAL A 319 41.26 23.63 16.69
CA VAL A 319 41.44 25.01 17.19
C VAL A 319 42.91 25.34 17.40
N ARG A 320 43.70 24.41 17.96
CA ARG A 320 45.15 24.61 18.18
C ARG A 320 45.93 24.80 16.86
N ARG A 321 45.50 24.13 15.78
CA ARG A 321 46.09 24.29 14.44
C ARG A 321 45.75 25.65 13.82
N LEU A 322 44.50 26.05 13.93
CA LEU A 322 43.98 27.37 13.53
C LEU A 322 44.72 28.53 14.22
N THR A 323 44.95 28.43 15.53
CA THR A 323 45.69 29.45 16.28
C THR A 323 47.13 29.59 15.79
N ARG A 324 47.82 28.47 15.52
CA ARG A 324 49.21 28.50 15.01
C ARG A 324 49.32 29.19 13.65
N GLU A 325 48.39 28.95 12.73
CA GLU A 325 48.39 29.61 11.41
C GLU A 325 48.06 31.10 11.48
N ALA A 326 47.12 31.49 12.34
CA ALA A 326 46.78 32.90 12.55
C ALA A 326 47.97 33.67 13.16
N THR A 327 48.64 33.11 14.18
CA THR A 327 49.82 33.72 14.78
C THR A 327 50.98 33.82 13.78
N ARG A 328 51.19 32.80 12.93
CA ARG A 328 52.25 32.82 11.90
C ARG A 328 52.04 33.90 10.84
N ARG A 329 50.79 34.13 10.41
CA ARG A 329 50.43 35.21 9.47
C ARG A 329 50.59 36.61 10.07
N ASP A 330 50.26 36.78 11.35
CA ASP A 330 50.37 38.06 12.04
C ASP A 330 51.83 38.45 12.35
N SER A 331 52.67 37.47 12.70
CA SER A 331 54.12 37.68 12.91
C SER A 331 54.90 38.17 11.69
N LEU A 332 54.29 38.15 10.50
CA LEU A 332 54.89 38.61 9.24
C LEU A 332 54.64 40.10 8.94
N ARG A 333 53.89 40.85 9.78
CA ARG A 333 53.44 42.23 9.48
C ARG A 333 54.11 43.37 10.27
N GLY A 334 55.32 43.16 10.79
CA GLY A 334 56.12 44.21 11.46
C GLY A 334 55.78 44.44 12.94
N PRO A 335 56.54 45.30 13.66
CA PRO A 335 56.41 45.45 15.10
C PRO A 335 55.13 46.18 15.49
N LEU A 336 54.35 45.57 16.40
CA LEU A 336 53.10 46.09 16.96
C LEU A 336 53.27 46.44 18.44
N SER A 337 52.63 47.53 18.90
CA SER A 337 52.61 47.95 20.30
C SER A 337 51.81 46.96 21.18
N ALA A 338 52.15 46.91 22.47
CA ALA A 338 51.68 45.88 23.40
C ALA A 338 50.15 45.87 23.64
N ASP A 339 49.43 46.93 23.26
CA ASP A 339 47.99 47.10 23.52
C ASP A 339 47.10 47.03 22.25
N SER A 340 47.66 46.77 21.07
CA SER A 340 46.85 46.76 19.84
C SER A 340 46.14 45.43 19.62
N MET A 341 44.81 45.42 19.74
CA MET A 341 43.94 44.30 19.32
C MET A 341 43.83 44.24 17.79
N ARG A 342 43.96 43.06 17.17
CA ARG A 342 43.72 42.88 15.73
C ARG A 342 42.91 41.63 15.41
N GLU A 343 41.97 41.77 14.49
CA GLU A 343 41.12 40.68 14.00
C GLU A 343 41.75 40.06 12.74
N VAL A 344 41.83 38.73 12.67
CA VAL A 344 42.42 38.03 11.52
C VAL A 344 41.36 37.10 10.90
N MET A 345 41.09 37.31 9.61
CA MET A 345 40.22 36.44 8.82
C MET A 345 40.97 35.17 8.43
N VAL A 346 40.41 33.99 8.69
CA VAL A 346 40.98 32.73 8.18
C VAL A 346 39.88 31.89 7.54
N SER A 347 40.06 31.55 6.25
CA SER A 347 39.12 30.73 5.47
C SER A 347 39.54 29.27 5.52
N TYR A 348 38.61 28.35 5.85
CA TYR A 348 38.86 26.91 5.82
C TYR A 348 37.67 26.14 5.22
N PRO A 349 37.92 25.15 4.35
CA PRO A 349 36.88 24.25 3.88
C PRO A 349 36.57 23.17 4.95
N GLU A 350 35.31 23.06 5.37
CA GLU A 350 34.83 21.86 6.09
C GLU A 350 34.61 20.70 5.09
N PRO A 351 34.77 19.43 5.51
CA PRO A 351 34.56 18.27 4.63
C PRO A 351 33.17 18.23 3.97
N ASN A 352 32.15 18.77 4.66
CA ASN A 352 30.77 18.84 4.18
C ASN A 352 30.35 20.22 3.67
N LYS A 353 31.22 21.24 3.74
CA LYS A 353 30.98 22.61 3.25
C LYS A 353 32.30 23.25 2.78
N PRO A 354 32.74 22.95 1.55
CA PRO A 354 33.92 23.59 0.98
C PRO A 354 33.58 25.05 0.62
N ASN A 355 33.89 26.00 1.50
CA ASN A 355 34.00 27.48 1.32
C ASN A 355 33.53 28.32 2.55
N SER A 356 33.37 27.74 3.74
CA SER A 356 33.05 28.54 4.94
C SER A 356 34.24 29.41 5.38
N THR A 357 34.02 30.71 5.53
CA THR A 357 35.04 31.66 6.02
C THR A 357 34.76 31.99 7.49
N TYR A 358 35.75 31.87 8.38
CA TYR A 358 35.58 32.13 9.81
C TYR A 358 36.38 33.38 10.24
N LYS A 359 35.80 34.18 11.14
CA LYS A 359 36.50 35.30 11.80
C LYS A 359 37.14 34.79 13.09
N VAL A 360 38.46 34.86 13.20
CA VAL A 360 39.18 34.49 14.42
C VAL A 360 39.74 35.75 15.07
N ARG A 361 39.31 36.02 16.31
CA ARG A 361 39.86 37.10 17.12
C ARG A 361 41.04 36.56 17.91
N VAL A 362 42.25 37.05 17.64
CA VAL A 362 43.47 36.64 18.34
C VAL A 362 43.94 37.79 19.21
N VAL A 363 44.08 37.55 20.52
CA VAL A 363 44.62 38.53 21.46
C VAL A 363 46.08 38.14 21.74
N ARG A 364 47.03 39.06 21.54
CA ARG A 364 48.41 38.83 21.94
C ARG A 364 48.49 38.95 23.46
N VAL A 365 48.68 37.83 24.16
CA VAL A 365 49.01 37.83 25.59
C VAL A 365 50.52 37.93 25.73
N ARG A 366 50.98 38.79 26.65
CA ARG A 366 52.41 38.96 26.97
C ARG A 366 53.04 37.60 27.31
N LYS A 367 54.26 37.37 26.84
CA LYS A 367 55.01 36.13 27.05
C LYS A 367 55.25 35.93 28.56
N GLY A 368 54.49 35.03 29.19
CA GLY A 368 54.66 34.69 30.62
C GLY A 368 53.39 34.32 31.37
N GLU A 369 52.20 34.75 30.93
CA GLU A 369 50.93 34.33 31.56
C GLU A 369 50.26 33.24 30.73
N TRP A 370 50.32 32.01 31.23
CA TRP A 370 49.48 30.94 30.72
C TRP A 370 48.01 31.23 31.03
N MET A 371 47.17 30.96 30.04
CA MET A 371 45.70 30.85 30.06
C MET A 371 45.04 30.92 31.45
N ARG A 372 44.00 31.77 31.58
CA ARG A 372 43.00 31.53 32.62
C ARG A 372 42.47 30.09 32.49
N PRO A 373 42.17 29.37 33.60
CA PRO A 373 41.89 27.93 33.60
C PRO A 373 40.69 27.49 32.74
N ASN A 374 39.86 28.43 32.28
CA ASN A 374 38.68 28.17 31.47
C ASN A 374 38.89 28.69 30.05
N GLY A 375 39.89 28.16 29.34
CA GLY A 375 40.33 28.54 27.99
C GLY A 375 39.26 28.53 26.89
N THR A 376 38.31 29.47 26.93
CA THR A 376 37.36 29.73 25.85
C THR A 376 37.94 30.74 24.88
N LEU A 377 38.43 30.24 23.75
CA LEU A 377 38.55 31.03 22.52
C LEU A 377 37.12 31.30 22.01
N GLU A 378 36.67 32.55 22.11
CA GLU A 378 35.43 32.96 21.41
C GLU A 378 35.69 33.02 19.90
N VAL A 379 35.38 31.92 19.21
CA VAL A 379 35.22 31.93 17.75
C VAL A 379 33.78 32.32 17.48
N ARG A 380 33.55 33.57 17.02
CA ARG A 380 32.22 34.01 16.60
C ARG A 380 32.06 33.77 15.10
N PRO A 381 31.05 32.99 14.66
CA PRO A 381 30.62 33.01 13.28
C PRO A 381 30.29 34.45 12.90
N TRP A 382 30.81 34.92 11.76
CA TRP A 382 30.42 36.19 11.20
C TRP A 382 29.29 35.92 10.19
N PRO A 383 28.12 36.58 10.28
CA PRO A 383 27.79 37.83 10.99
C PRO A 383 27.33 37.63 12.45
N PRO A 384 27.39 38.67 13.31
CA PRO A 384 27.01 38.59 14.71
C PRO A 384 25.47 38.60 14.84
N GLY A 385 24.92 37.48 15.28
CA GLY A 385 23.47 37.29 15.42
C GLY A 385 22.99 36.26 14.40
N GLY A 386 22.50 35.13 14.90
CA GLY A 386 22.06 33.98 14.12
C GLY A 386 21.18 34.40 12.95
N THR A 387 21.80 34.41 11.77
CA THR A 387 21.13 34.56 10.49
C THR A 387 21.15 33.18 9.87
N SER A 388 19.96 32.56 9.83
CA SER A 388 19.62 31.63 8.76
C SER A 388 20.14 32.18 7.44
N PHE A 389 20.62 31.29 6.57
CA PHE A 389 21.01 31.61 5.21
C PHE A 389 19.86 32.31 4.45
N GLU A 390 19.78 33.64 4.53
CA GLU A 390 19.41 34.44 3.37
C GLU A 390 20.73 34.63 2.63
N ALA A 391 20.92 33.82 1.58
CA ALA A 391 21.76 34.23 0.48
C ALA A 391 21.36 35.66 0.15
N ALA A 392 22.32 36.58 0.10
CA ALA A 392 22.07 37.91 -0.42
C ALA A 392 21.52 37.73 -1.84
N GLU A 393 20.20 37.83 -1.97
CA GLU A 393 19.54 37.89 -3.27
C GLU A 393 20.03 39.17 -3.91
N THR A 394 20.83 39.01 -4.96
CA THR A 394 20.99 40.03 -6.00
C THR A 394 19.65 40.71 -6.24
N PRO A 395 19.57 42.06 -6.17
CA PRO A 395 18.33 42.75 -6.42
C PRO A 395 17.89 42.46 -7.85
N GLY A 396 16.82 41.68 -8.01
CA GLY A 396 16.31 41.43 -9.35
C GLY A 396 15.20 40.40 -9.55
N LYS A 397 14.99 39.40 -8.68
CA LYS A 397 13.90 38.42 -8.90
C LYS A 397 13.27 37.95 -7.59
N GLU A 398 12.09 38.47 -7.28
CA GLU A 398 11.23 38.02 -6.19
C GLU A 398 10.99 36.51 -6.29
N LYS A 399 11.31 35.75 -5.25
CA LYS A 399 11.15 34.29 -5.22
C LYS A 399 9.66 33.93 -5.21
N VAL A 400 9.22 33.19 -6.23
CA VAL A 400 7.82 32.77 -6.42
C VAL A 400 7.59 31.39 -5.81
N TYR A 401 6.62 31.28 -4.90
CA TYR A 401 6.25 30.05 -4.21
C TYR A 401 5.04 29.38 -4.89
N THR A 402 4.94 28.06 -4.78
CA THR A 402 3.73 27.31 -5.23
C THR A 402 2.78 27.02 -4.08
N TYR A 403 3.32 26.86 -2.87
CA TYR A 403 2.56 26.62 -1.64
C TYR A 403 3.17 27.44 -0.51
N VAL A 404 2.31 28.07 0.29
CA VAL A 404 2.70 28.90 1.43
C VAL A 404 1.77 28.66 2.62
N GLU A 405 2.20 29.02 3.83
CA GLU A 405 1.44 28.87 5.07
C GLU A 405 0.05 29.53 5.00
N GLN A 406 -0.01 30.74 4.45
CA GLN A 406 -1.26 31.45 4.17
C GLN A 406 -1.34 31.74 2.68
N MET A 407 -2.18 31.00 1.95
CA MET A 407 -2.40 31.22 0.52
C MET A 407 -3.05 32.59 0.26
N PRO A 408 -2.70 33.28 -0.84
CA PRO A 408 -3.38 34.51 -1.23
C PRO A 408 -4.88 34.29 -1.47
N GLN A 409 -5.71 35.25 -1.08
CA GLN A 409 -7.17 35.17 -1.21
C GLN A 409 -7.75 36.47 -1.75
N LEU A 410 -8.91 36.40 -2.41
CA LEU A 410 -9.65 37.60 -2.80
C LEU A 410 -10.22 38.33 -1.54
N PRO A 411 -10.57 39.63 -1.63
CA PRO A 411 -11.09 40.43 -0.50
C PRO A 411 -12.37 39.95 0.19
N GLY A 412 -12.94 38.80 -0.20
CA GLY A 412 -14.08 38.13 0.44
C GLY A 412 -13.82 36.68 0.84
N GLY A 413 -12.56 36.22 0.80
CA GLY A 413 -12.19 34.83 1.12
C GLY A 413 -12.66 33.81 0.08
N GLY A 414 -12.78 32.54 0.49
CA GLY A 414 -13.31 31.45 -0.35
C GLY A 414 -12.30 30.67 -1.18
N GLY A 415 -10.99 30.88 -0.94
CA GLY A 415 -9.90 30.07 -1.50
C GLY A 415 -9.89 30.01 -3.04
N GLN A 416 -9.39 28.90 -3.58
CA GLN A 416 -9.25 28.73 -5.04
C GLN A 416 -10.60 28.72 -5.78
N GLN A 417 -11.68 28.27 -5.15
CA GLN A 417 -13.01 28.26 -5.76
C GLN A 417 -13.55 29.68 -5.99
N ALA A 418 -13.37 30.59 -5.05
CA ALA A 418 -13.79 31.98 -5.22
C ALA A 418 -13.02 32.68 -6.35
N ILE A 419 -11.74 32.35 -6.52
CA ILE A 419 -10.91 32.85 -7.63
C ILE A 419 -11.48 32.39 -8.97
N VAL A 420 -11.76 31.09 -9.11
CA VAL A 420 -12.37 30.53 -10.33
C VAL A 420 -13.71 31.20 -10.63
N GLN A 421 -14.56 31.38 -9.62
CA GLN A 421 -15.86 32.03 -9.79
C GLN A 421 -15.73 33.51 -10.17
N ALA A 422 -14.77 34.24 -9.59
CA ALA A 422 -14.55 35.64 -9.94
C ALA A 422 -14.09 35.79 -11.40
N ILE A 423 -13.21 34.90 -11.86
CA ILE A 423 -12.78 34.85 -13.26
C ILE A 423 -13.98 34.50 -14.16
N GLN A 424 -14.78 33.50 -13.80
CA GLN A 424 -15.96 33.10 -14.55
C GLN A 424 -17.01 34.22 -14.65
N ARG A 425 -17.18 35.04 -13.61
CA ARG A 425 -18.09 36.22 -13.64
C ARG A 425 -17.58 37.33 -14.56
N GLY A 426 -16.27 37.56 -14.60
CA GLY A 426 -15.64 38.54 -15.50
C GLY A 426 -15.44 38.02 -16.93
N LEU A 427 -15.72 36.74 -17.19
CA LEU A 427 -15.45 36.10 -18.47
C LEU A 427 -16.42 36.56 -19.56
N LYS A 428 -15.91 37.28 -20.55
CA LYS A 428 -16.65 37.61 -21.78
C LYS A 428 -16.51 36.46 -22.76
N TYR A 429 -17.61 35.74 -23.01
CA TYR A 429 -17.62 34.66 -24.00
C TYR A 429 -17.30 35.21 -25.41
N PRO A 430 -16.39 34.59 -26.17
CA PRO A 430 -16.06 35.04 -27.51
C PRO A 430 -17.24 34.87 -28.47
N VAL A 431 -17.30 35.71 -29.51
CA VAL A 431 -18.36 35.70 -30.52
C VAL A 431 -18.14 34.52 -31.47
N GLY A 432 -19.09 33.58 -31.53
CA GLY A 432 -19.03 32.39 -32.39
C GLY A 432 -19.25 31.07 -31.65
N LYS A 433 -19.12 29.95 -32.35
CA LYS A 433 -19.31 28.60 -31.78
C LYS A 433 -18.20 28.27 -30.79
N VAL A 434 -18.55 28.10 -29.52
CA VAL A 434 -17.62 27.70 -28.46
C VAL A 434 -17.88 26.24 -28.10
N LYS A 435 -16.84 25.40 -28.22
CA LYS A 435 -16.89 24.00 -27.77
C LYS A 435 -16.86 23.95 -26.23
N ALA A 436 -17.53 22.96 -25.64
CA ALA A 436 -17.39 22.72 -24.21
C ALA A 436 -15.96 22.24 -23.89
N GLY A 437 -15.37 22.76 -22.81
CA GLY A 437 -14.00 22.42 -22.43
C GLY A 437 -13.47 23.26 -21.28
N GLN A 438 -12.19 23.07 -20.94
CA GLN A 438 -11.51 23.76 -19.85
C GLN A 438 -10.24 24.45 -20.33
N VAL A 439 -10.03 25.69 -19.88
CA VAL A 439 -8.78 26.43 -20.06
C VAL A 439 -8.06 26.50 -18.71
N PHE A 440 -6.79 26.10 -18.68
CA PHE A 440 -5.94 26.19 -17.50
C PHE A 440 -5.05 27.41 -17.62
N ALA A 441 -5.27 28.39 -16.74
CA ALA A 441 -4.48 29.61 -16.67
C ALA A 441 -3.63 29.62 -15.42
N ARG A 442 -2.39 30.09 -15.56
CA ARG A 442 -1.43 30.29 -14.49
C ARG A 442 -1.12 31.77 -14.35
N PHE A 443 -1.03 32.24 -13.11
CA PHE A 443 -0.68 33.62 -12.80
C PHE A 443 -0.03 33.71 -11.44
N ILE A 444 0.73 34.76 -11.20
CA ILE A 444 1.45 34.99 -9.95
C ILE A 444 0.79 36.14 -9.21
N VAL A 445 0.49 35.94 -7.93
CA VAL A 445 0.09 37.03 -7.02
C VAL A 445 1.34 37.46 -6.28
N ASP A 446 1.79 38.70 -6.45
CA ASP A 446 3.00 39.21 -5.81
C ASP A 446 2.82 39.45 -4.30
N SER A 447 3.90 39.84 -3.61
CA SER A 447 3.85 40.21 -2.18
C SER A 447 2.94 41.40 -1.86
N LYS A 448 2.50 42.17 -2.85
CA LYS A 448 1.52 43.26 -2.71
C LYS A 448 0.09 42.83 -3.04
N GLY A 449 -0.14 41.58 -3.45
CA GLY A 449 -1.45 41.08 -3.82
C GLY A 449 -1.88 41.43 -5.25
N VAL A 450 -0.96 41.88 -6.11
CA VAL A 450 -1.23 42.21 -7.51
C VAL A 450 -0.95 40.99 -8.38
N VAL A 451 -1.85 40.73 -9.33
CA VAL A 451 -1.69 39.65 -10.30
C VAL A 451 -0.69 40.07 -11.39
N GLN A 452 0.35 39.26 -11.56
CA GLN A 452 1.41 39.40 -12.56
C GLN A 452 1.63 38.08 -13.30
N HIS A 453 2.38 38.11 -14.40
CA HIS A 453 2.81 36.93 -15.16
C HIS A 453 1.67 35.92 -15.47
N THR A 454 0.62 36.40 -16.14
CA THR A 454 -0.50 35.57 -16.59
C THR A 454 -0.14 34.79 -17.85
N GLU A 455 -0.19 33.47 -17.81
CA GLU A 455 0.06 32.55 -18.92
C GLU A 455 -1.03 31.49 -19.04
N ILE A 456 -1.20 30.92 -20.24
CA ILE A 456 -2.11 29.78 -20.45
C ILE A 456 -1.27 28.50 -20.48
N VAL A 457 -1.53 27.60 -19.53
CA VAL A 457 -0.85 26.30 -19.43
C VAL A 457 -1.48 25.29 -20.38
N LYS A 458 -2.81 25.33 -20.51
CA LYS A 458 -3.56 24.48 -21.43
C LYS A 458 -4.76 25.25 -21.96
N GLY A 459 -4.72 25.60 -23.23
CA GLY A 459 -5.77 26.36 -23.91
C GLY A 459 -6.89 25.49 -24.47
N LEU A 460 -7.99 26.15 -24.85
CA LEU A 460 -9.11 25.54 -25.57
C LEU A 460 -9.22 26.05 -27.01
N SER A 461 -9.15 27.38 -27.18
CA SER A 461 -9.04 28.06 -28.46
C SER A 461 -8.50 29.46 -28.22
N ALA A 462 -7.81 30.06 -29.21
CA ALA A 462 -7.17 31.37 -29.05
C ALA A 462 -8.14 32.46 -28.53
N ALA A 463 -9.41 32.42 -28.96
CA ALA A 463 -10.43 33.36 -28.51
C ALA A 463 -10.88 33.11 -27.05
N CYS A 464 -10.99 31.85 -26.62
CA CYS A 464 -11.29 31.50 -25.23
C CYS A 464 -10.13 31.82 -24.30
N ASP A 465 -8.91 31.55 -24.75
CA ASP A 465 -7.67 31.82 -24.03
C ASP A 465 -7.49 33.32 -23.78
N GLN A 466 -7.73 34.15 -24.80
CA GLN A 466 -7.71 35.61 -24.69
C GLN A 466 -8.78 36.14 -23.73
N ALA A 467 -9.99 35.57 -23.75
CA ALA A 467 -11.05 35.93 -22.82
C ALA A 467 -10.69 35.62 -21.36
N VAL A 468 -10.04 34.48 -21.10
CA VAL A 468 -9.55 34.10 -19.77
C VAL A 468 -8.44 35.03 -19.30
N LEU A 469 -7.46 35.33 -20.15
CA LEU A 469 -6.40 36.29 -19.81
C LEU A 469 -6.95 37.69 -19.51
N ALA A 470 -7.97 38.14 -20.25
CA ALA A 470 -8.64 39.41 -20.00
C ALA A 470 -9.40 39.42 -18.66
N ALA A 471 -10.07 38.33 -18.31
CA ALA A 471 -10.80 38.19 -17.06
C ALA A 471 -9.87 38.15 -15.84
N ILE A 472 -8.72 37.47 -15.94
CA ILE A 472 -7.72 37.41 -14.85
C ILE A 472 -7.15 38.81 -14.53
N LYS A 473 -6.93 39.64 -15.56
CA LYS A 473 -6.45 41.02 -15.37
C LYS A 473 -7.46 41.95 -14.68
N GLN A 474 -8.73 41.56 -14.64
CA GLN A 474 -9.81 42.33 -13.99
C GLN A 474 -10.07 41.90 -12.55
N LEU A 475 -9.30 40.92 -12.03
CA LEU A 475 -9.44 40.50 -10.65
C LEU A 475 -9.07 41.63 -9.68
N PRO A 476 -9.79 41.76 -8.55
CA PRO A 476 -9.42 42.73 -7.53
C PRO A 476 -8.10 42.32 -6.86
N GLN A 477 -7.46 43.28 -6.21
CA GLN A 477 -6.22 43.05 -5.46
C GLN A 477 -6.44 41.98 -4.39
N PHE A 478 -5.53 41.01 -4.33
CA PHE A 478 -5.56 39.91 -3.40
C PHE A 478 -5.05 40.34 -2.03
N VAL A 479 -5.52 39.68 -0.98
CA VAL A 479 -4.79 39.59 0.27
C VAL A 479 -3.56 38.72 0.01
N PRO A 480 -2.33 39.24 0.16
CA PRO A 480 -1.11 38.55 -0.25
C PRO A 480 -0.87 37.31 0.60
N GLY A 481 -0.17 36.34 -0.01
CA GLY A 481 0.21 35.12 0.69
C GLY A 481 1.33 35.40 1.68
N LYS A 482 1.35 34.67 2.80
CA LYS A 482 2.39 34.80 3.83
C LYS A 482 3.14 33.50 4.02
N GLN A 483 4.47 33.63 4.14
CA GLN A 483 5.39 32.57 4.51
C GLN A 483 6.31 33.11 5.61
N ASN A 484 6.39 32.43 6.76
CA ASN A 484 7.17 32.90 7.91
C ASN A 484 6.76 34.34 8.33
N GLY A 485 5.47 34.66 8.21
CA GLY A 485 4.92 35.99 8.53
C GLY A 485 5.22 37.11 7.51
N ARG A 486 6.05 36.87 6.49
CA ARG A 486 6.35 37.85 5.43
C ARG A 486 5.47 37.63 4.20
N ALA A 487 5.04 38.71 3.54
CA ALA A 487 4.30 38.63 2.30
C ALA A 487 5.21 38.16 1.16
N VAL A 488 4.76 37.18 0.37
CA VAL A 488 5.56 36.55 -0.68
C VAL A 488 4.74 36.35 -1.96
N ALA A 489 5.43 36.30 -3.10
CA ALA A 489 4.80 35.99 -4.37
C ALA A 489 4.40 34.52 -4.48
N VAL A 490 3.18 34.23 -4.94
CA VAL A 490 2.65 32.87 -5.05
C VAL A 490 2.04 32.62 -6.44
N SER A 491 2.41 31.51 -7.06
CA SER A 491 1.92 31.05 -8.36
C SER A 491 0.65 30.21 -8.21
N PHE A 492 -0.42 30.60 -8.89
CA PHE A 492 -1.65 29.82 -9.01
C PHE A 492 -1.79 29.16 -10.37
N THR A 493 -2.49 28.04 -10.43
CA THR A 493 -3.01 27.45 -11.67
C THR A 493 -4.47 27.10 -11.46
N VAL A 494 -5.35 27.70 -12.27
CA VAL A 494 -6.81 27.58 -12.11
C VAL A 494 -7.46 27.02 -13.38
N PRO A 495 -8.38 26.05 -13.25
CA PRO A 495 -9.20 25.59 -14.36
C PRO A 495 -10.42 26.50 -14.55
N ILE A 496 -10.68 26.95 -15.77
CA ILE A 496 -11.84 27.76 -16.15
C ILE A 496 -12.70 26.99 -17.16
N ASP A 497 -13.92 26.65 -16.76
CA ASP A 497 -14.89 25.93 -17.58
C ASP A 497 -15.58 26.82 -18.62
N PHE A 498 -15.63 26.35 -19.87
CA PHE A 498 -16.48 26.86 -20.95
C PHE A 498 -17.61 25.88 -21.23
N LYS A 499 -18.85 26.37 -21.20
CA LYS A 499 -20.03 25.60 -21.63
C LYS A 499 -20.23 25.78 -23.14
N SER A 500 -20.68 24.73 -23.82
CA SER A 500 -21.02 24.81 -25.24
C SER A 500 -22.16 25.80 -25.46
N LYS A 501 -21.91 26.82 -26.29
CA LYS A 501 -22.96 27.72 -26.82
C LYS A 501 -23.03 27.54 -28.34
N PRO A 502 -24.22 27.19 -28.87
CA PRO A 502 -24.41 26.91 -30.30
C PRO A 502 -24.19 28.14 -31.19
#